data_AF-A0AA45Z0N2-F1
#
_entry.id   AF-A0AA45Z0N2-F1
#
_cell.length_a   1.000
_cell.length_b   1.000
_cell.length_c   1.000
_cell.angle_alpha   90.00
_cell.angle_beta   90.00
_cell.angle_gamma   90.00
#
_symmetry.space_group_name_H-M   'P 1'
#
loop_
_entity.id
_entity.type
_entity.pdbx_description
1 polymer ?
#
loop_
_entity_poly.entity_id
_entity_poly.type
_entity_poly.pdbx_seq_one_letter_code
_entity_poly.pdbx_strand_id
1 'polypeptide(L)' 'MFGNRIDALRTLRELRLLRHIRHENVIALKDVMMPSQRMSFEDVYLVYELMDTDLHHIIKSSQPLSNDHCKYFIFQVL' A
#
# COMPACT_ATOMS: atom_id res chain seq x y z
N MET A 1 -0.44 -9.79 -13.63
CA MET A 1 -1.52 -9.02 -12.96
C MET A 1 -2.55 -8.42 -13.92
N PHE A 2 -2.20 -8.05 -15.15
CA PHE A 2 -3.13 -7.39 -16.09
C PHE A 2 -3.97 -8.32 -16.99
N GLY A 3 -3.85 -9.64 -16.85
CA GLY A 3 -4.61 -10.60 -17.68
C GLY A 3 -6.13 -10.58 -17.45
N ASN A 4 -6.58 -9.99 -16.34
CA ASN A 4 -7.99 -9.78 -16.03
C ASN A 4 -8.31 -8.28 -16.03
N ARG A 5 -9.24 -7.87 -16.89
CA ARG A 5 -9.69 -6.48 -17.03
C ARG A 5 -10.23 -5.90 -15.71
N ILE A 6 -10.88 -6.71 -14.88
CA ILE A 6 -11.43 -6.24 -13.60
C ILE A 6 -10.30 -5.89 -12.65
N ASP A 7 -9.26 -6.73 -12.58
CA ASP A 7 -8.13 -6.50 -11.69
C ASP A 7 -7.32 -5.28 -12.13
N ALA A 8 -7.14 -5.08 -13.45
CA ALA A 8 -6.52 -3.87 -13.99
C ALA A 8 -7.27 -2.58 -13.59
N LEU A 9 -8.61 -2.60 -13.62
CA LEU A 9 -9.43 -1.46 -13.19
C LEU A 9 -9.37 -1.23 -11.67
N ARG A 10 -9.29 -2.30 -10.87
CA ARG A 10 -9.11 -2.21 -9.41
C ARG A 10 -7.75 -1.59 -9.07
N THR A 11 -6.67 -2.08 -9.67
CA THR A 11 -5.31 -1.52 -9.49
C THR A 11 -5.26 -0.04 -9.92
N LEU A 12 -5.90 0.34 -11.04
CA LEU A 12 -5.96 1.74 -11.46
C LEU A 12 -6.73 2.61 -10.46
N ARG A 13 -7.83 2.10 -9.91
CA ARG A 13 -8.62 2.81 -8.89
C ARG A 13 -7.80 3.03 -7.62
N GLU A 14 -7.10 2.00 -7.14
CA GLU A 14 -6.23 2.08 -5.97
C GLU A 14 -5.12 3.12 -6.17
N LEU A 15 -4.41 3.05 -7.30
CA LEU A 15 -3.40 4.04 -7.70
C LEU A 15 -3.95 5.47 -7.71
N ARG A 16 -5.15 5.66 -8.25
CA ARG A 16 -5.80 6.97 -8.27
C ARG A 16 -6.12 7.43 -6.85
N LEU A 17 -6.67 6.58 -5.99
CA LEU A 17 -6.98 6.96 -4.61
C LEU A 17 -5.72 7.35 -3.84
N LEU A 18 -4.67 6.53 -3.92
CA LEU A 18 -3.38 6.77 -3.25
C LEU A 18 -2.68 8.05 -3.72
N ARG A 19 -2.86 8.46 -4.98
CA ARG A 19 -2.32 9.75 -5.47
C ARG A 19 -3.04 10.98 -4.92
N HIS A 20 -4.30 10.85 -4.53
CA HIS A 20 -5.12 11.98 -4.08
C HIS A 20 -5.19 12.10 -2.56
N ILE A 21 -5.07 10.99 -1.83
CA ILE A 21 -5.11 10.99 -0.37
C ILE A 21 -3.73 11.39 0.16
N ARG A 22 -3.71 12.41 1.03
CA ARG A 22 -2.52 12.83 1.77
C ARG A 22 -2.88 12.88 3.24
N HIS A 23 -2.52 11.84 3.97
CA HIS A 23 -2.82 11.69 5.39
C HIS A 23 -1.73 10.85 6.05
N GLU A 24 -1.39 11.13 7.31
CA GLU A 24 -0.31 10.43 8.03
C GLU A 24 -0.58 8.93 8.21
N ASN A 25 -1.85 8.54 8.38
CA ASN A 25 -2.28 7.14 8.54
C ASN A 25 -2.55 6.41 7.21
N VAL A 26 -2.21 7.01 6.06
CA VAL A 26 -2.38 6.39 4.74
C VAL A 26 -1.04 6.36 4.02
N ILE A 27 -0.61 5.16 3.62
CA ILE A 27 0.69 4.97 2.96
C ILE A 27 0.82 5.86 1.71
N ALA A 28 1.90 6.63 1.66
CA ALA A 28 2.16 7.56 0.58
C ALA A 28 2.80 6.86 -0.62
N LEU A 29 2.16 6.99 -1.79
CA LEU A 29 2.78 6.67 -3.07
C LEU A 29 3.77 7.79 -3.45
N LYS A 30 5.06 7.47 -3.47
CA LYS A 30 6.15 8.42 -3.77
C LYS A 30 6.41 8.55 -5.26
N ASP A 31 6.39 7.44 -6.00
CA ASP A 31 6.65 7.44 -7.44
C ASP A 31 5.98 6.25 -8.16
N VAL A 32 5.81 6.38 -9.48
CA VAL A 32 5.32 5.32 -10.37
C VAL A 32 6.30 5.21 -11.53
N MET A 33 7.12 4.17 -11.52
CA MET A 33 8.08 3.94 -12.59
C MET A 33 7.39 3.25 -13.76
N MET A 34 7.43 3.94 -14.90
CA MET A 34 6.86 3.46 -16.15
C MET A 34 7.93 2.67 -16.92
N PRO A 35 7.53 1.63 -17.69
CA PRO A 35 8.46 0.90 -18.52
C PRO A 35 9.08 1.82 -19.58
N SER A 36 10.35 1.57 -19.91
CA SER A 36 11.14 2.38 -20.84
C SER A 36 10.51 2.49 -22.23
N GLN A 37 9.75 1.47 -22.65
CA GLN A 37 9.02 1.45 -23.91
C GLN A 37 7.51 1.47 -23.64
N ARG A 38 6.84 2.57 -24.00
CA ARG A 38 5.38 2.71 -23.82
C ARG A 38 4.55 1.67 -24.57
N MET A 39 5.12 1.05 -25.60
CA MET A 39 4.48 0.00 -26.41
C MET A 39 4.51 -1.37 -25.75
N SER A 40 5.45 -1.60 -24.81
CA SER A 40 5.52 -2.81 -23.98
C SER A 40 5.21 -2.40 -22.53
N PHE A 41 3.92 -2.30 -22.24
CA PHE A 41 3.41 -2.01 -20.90
C PHE A 41 3.17 -3.31 -20.13
N GLU A 42 4.25 -4.08 -19.95
CA GLU A 42 4.18 -5.38 -19.29
C GLU A 42 4.15 -5.24 -17.77
N ASP A 43 4.98 -4.34 -17.24
CA ASP A 43 5.16 -4.13 -15.80
C ASP A 43 5.07 -2.65 -15.41
N VAL A 44 4.58 -2.43 -14.18
CA VAL A 44 4.51 -1.12 -13.53
C VAL A 44 5.08 -1.27 -12.14
N TYR A 45 6.02 -0.42 -11.77
CA TYR A 45 6.59 -0.44 -10.43
C TYR A 45 6.07 0.74 -9.61
N LEU A 46 5.54 0.43 -8.43
CA LEU A 46 4.99 1.40 -7.50
C LEU A 46 5.97 1.61 -6.36
N VAL A 47 6.37 2.85 -6.13
CA VAL A 47 7.30 3.21 -5.05
C VAL A 47 6.50 3.84 -3.92
N TYR A 48 6.51 3.17 -2.78
CA TYR A 48 5.87 3.63 -1.54
C TYR A 48 6.91 4.16 -0.55
N GLU A 49 6.45 4.83 0.51
CA GLU A 49 7.30 4.98 1.68
C GLU A 49 7.62 3.64 2.33
N LEU A 50 8.79 3.60 2.97
CA LEU A 50 9.24 2.43 3.69
C LEU A 50 8.60 2.42 5.08
N MET A 51 7.93 1.32 5.39
CA MET A 51 7.40 1.02 6.73
C MET A 51 8.14 -0.21 7.26
N ASP A 52 8.36 -0.30 8.57
CA ASP A 52 9.15 -1.38 9.18
C ASP A 52 8.49 -2.76 9.04
N THR A 53 7.17 -2.82 9.21
CA THR A 53 6.39 -4.05 9.15
C THR A 53 4.90 -3.74 9.02
N ASP A 54 4.11 -4.78 8.76
CA ASP A 54 2.64 -4.71 8.77
C ASP A 54 2.07 -5.41 10.02
N LEU A 55 0.79 -5.12 10.30
CA LEU A 55 0.11 -5.67 11.45
C LEU A 55 -0.04 -7.21 11.38
N HIS A 56 -0.08 -7.80 10.18
CA HIS A 56 -0.18 -9.24 10.00
C HIS A 56 1.08 -9.96 10.51
N HIS A 57 2.26 -9.41 10.22
CA HIS A 57 3.53 -9.90 10.75
C HIS A 57 3.64 -9.70 12.26
N ILE A 58 3.24 -8.53 12.78
CA ILE A 58 3.24 -8.25 14.23
C ILE A 58 2.39 -9.26 15.00
N ILE A 59 1.16 -9.54 14.54
CA ILE A 59 0.24 -10.48 15.20
C ILE A 59 0.78 -11.91 15.18
N LYS A 60 1.48 -12.31 14.11
CA LYS A 60 2.09 -13.64 13.99
C LYS A 60 3.39 -13.79 14.78
N SER A 61 4.03 -12.68 15.13
CA SER A 61 5.27 -12.69 15.89
C SER A 61 5.02 -13.13 17.35
N SER A 62 6.08 -13.55 18.03
CA SER A 62 6.03 -13.81 19.48
C SER A 62 6.11 -12.53 20.34
N GLN A 63 6.04 -11.35 19.72
CA GLN A 63 6.13 -10.08 20.43
C GLN A 63 4.85 -9.84 21.25
N PRO A 64 4.96 -9.55 22.55
CA PRO A 64 3.79 -9.22 23.36
C PRO A 64 3.18 -7.88 22.94
N LEU A 65 1.85 -7.85 22.77
CA LEU A 65 1.07 -6.63 22.51
C LEU A 65 0.35 -6.20 23.79
N SER A 66 0.67 -5.00 24.26
CA SER A 66 -0.03 -4.40 25.40
C SER A 66 -1.37 -3.81 24.97
N ASN A 67 -2.25 -3.55 25.93
CA ASN A 67 -3.51 -2.85 25.66
C ASN A 67 -3.29 -1.45 25.05
N ASP A 68 -2.19 -0.78 25.39
CA ASP A 68 -1.90 0.55 24.84
C ASP A 68 -1.43 0.47 23.38
N HIS A 69 -0.72 -0.58 22.98
CA HIS A 69 -0.44 -0.85 21.55
C HIS A 69 -1.76 -1.02 20.78
N CYS A 70 -2.69 -1.83 21.31
CA CYS A 70 -3.99 -2.04 20.67
C CYS A 70 -4.79 -0.74 20.53
N LYS A 71 -4.86 0.07 21.59
CA LYS A 71 -5.53 1.39 21.54
C LYS A 71 -4.90 2.29 20.48
N TYR A 72 -3.57 2.31 20.39
CA TYR A 72 -2.87 3.14 19.41
C TYR A 72 -3.16 2.69 17.98
N PHE A 73 -3.12 1.38 17.70
CA PHE A 73 -3.47 0.87 16.37
C PHE A 73 -4.91 1.23 15.97
N ILE A 74 -5.87 1.04 16.88
CA ILE A 74 -7.27 1.38 16.60
C ILE A 74 -7.45 2.89 16.41
N PHE A 75 -6.78 3.71 17.21
CA PHE A 75 -6.82 5.17 17.08
C PHE A 75 -6.31 5.64 15.71
N GLN A 76 -5.25 5.02 15.18
CA GLN A 76 -4.71 5.41 13.86
C GLN A 76 -5.55 4.88 12.68
N VAL A 77 -6.32 3.81 12.88
CA VAL A 77 -7.19 3.22 11.84
C VAL A 77 -8.51 3.98 11.69
N LEU A 78 -9.03 4.56 12.77
CA LEU A 78 -10.30 5.29 12.82
C LEU A 78 -10.13 6.77 12.46
#